data_AF-A0A838Y169-F1
#
_entry.id   AF-A0A838Y169-F1
#
_cell.length_a   1.000
_cell.length_b   1.000
_cell.length_c   1.000
_cell.angle_alpha   90.00
_cell.angle_beta   90.00
_cell.angle_gamma   90.00
#
_symmetry.space_group_name_H-M   'P 1'
#
loop_
_entity.id
_entity.type
_entity.pdbx_description
1 polymer ?
#
loop_
_entity_poly.entity_id
_entity_poly.type
_entity_poly.pdbx_seq_one_letter_code
_entity_poly.pdbx_strand_id
1 'polypeptide(L)'
;MHDNVLHLKPIGCEEITIPCKDGVVLGGHLWRGTDNGCCGQVIINPATGVLARYYHRYAQFLAGRGFDVLTYDYRGIGASRPADLKACDYLWRDWGEKDFDAAVRLMHEERRQRPLLV
;
A
#
# COMPACT_ATOMS: atom_id res chain seq x y z
N MET A 1 21.11 33.62 -6.42
CA MET A 1 20.72 32.39 -5.70
C MET A 1 19.32 32.06 -6.20
N HIS A 2 19.19 31.06 -7.06
CA HIS A 2 17.88 30.68 -7.62
C HIS A 2 17.19 29.79 -6.60
N ASP A 3 16.14 30.31 -5.96
CA ASP A 3 15.21 29.54 -5.14
C ASP A 3 14.49 28.54 -6.04
N ASN A 4 14.99 27.31 -6.05
CA ASN A 4 14.39 26.19 -6.74
C ASN A 4 13.23 25.68 -5.87
N VAL A 5 12.15 26.45 -5.81
CA VAL A 5 10.90 26.00 -5.21
C VAL A 5 10.32 24.95 -6.14
N LEU A 6 10.64 23.68 -5.88
CA LEU A 6 9.99 22.54 -6.49
C LEU A 6 8.50 22.71 -6.28
N HIS A 7 7.77 23.04 -7.35
CA HIS A 7 6.32 22.97 -7.38
C HIS A 7 5.94 21.49 -7.30
N LEU A 8 5.94 20.93 -6.08
CA LEU A 8 5.43 19.60 -5.80
C LEU A 8 3.95 19.61 -6.14
N LYS A 9 3.57 18.96 -7.24
CA LYS A 9 2.16 18.56 -7.43
C LYS A 9 1.70 17.85 -6.15
N PRO A 10 0.45 18.07 -5.71
CA PRO A 10 -0.10 17.31 -4.59
C PRO A 10 0.09 15.82 -4.87
N ILE A 11 0.74 15.12 -3.95
CA ILE A 11 0.88 13.67 -4.02
C ILE A 11 -0.52 13.09 -3.83
N GLY A 12 -1.05 12.46 -4.86
CA GLY A 12 -2.37 11.82 -4.81
C GLY A 12 -2.31 10.60 -3.91
N CYS A 13 -3.19 10.56 -2.92
CA CYS A 13 -3.49 9.38 -2.11
C CYS A 13 -4.90 8.93 -2.47
N GLU A 14 -5.03 7.68 -2.90
CA GLU A 14 -6.31 7.05 -3.25
C GLU A 14 -6.57 5.91 -2.28
N GLU A 15 -7.74 5.86 -1.66
CA GLU A 15 -8.21 4.68 -0.93
C GLU A 15 -8.52 3.57 -1.92
N ILE A 16 -8.01 2.37 -1.67
CA ILE A 16 -8.21 1.22 -2.55
C ILE A 16 -8.63 -0.03 -1.76
N THR A 17 -9.29 -0.94 -2.47
CA THR A 17 -9.60 -2.29 -1.98
C THR A 17 -8.71 -3.33 -2.67
N ILE A 18 -8.22 -4.30 -1.92
CA ILE A 18 -7.26 -5.31 -2.40
C ILE A 18 -7.89 -6.69 -2.21
N PRO A 19 -8.44 -7.33 -3.26
CA PRO A 19 -9.09 -8.62 -3.15
C PRO A 19 -8.09 -9.78 -3.01
N CYS A 20 -8.20 -10.52 -1.91
CA CYS A 20 -7.50 -11.78 -1.69
C CYS A 20 -8.20 -12.93 -2.44
N LYS A 21 -7.45 -13.99 -2.74
CA LYS A 21 -7.97 -15.17 -3.46
C LYS A 21 -9.05 -15.93 -2.68
N ASP A 22 -9.10 -15.77 -1.36
CA ASP A 22 -10.07 -16.41 -0.46
C ASP A 22 -11.31 -15.55 -0.18
N GLY A 23 -11.51 -14.46 -0.92
CA GLY A 23 -12.69 -13.60 -0.81
C GLY A 23 -12.60 -12.53 0.28
N VAL A 24 -11.53 -12.53 1.09
CA VAL A 24 -11.22 -11.39 1.98
C VAL A 24 -10.85 -10.18 1.12
N VAL A 25 -11.35 -9.00 1.49
CA VAL A 25 -11.00 -7.73 0.83
C VAL A 25 -10.28 -6.86 1.85
N LEU A 26 -9.05 -6.48 1.54
CA LEU A 26 -8.26 -5.59 2.39
C LEU A 26 -8.52 -4.13 2.02
N GLY A 27 -8.47 -3.25 2.99
CA GLY A 27 -8.41 -1.81 2.80
C GLY A 27 -6.96 -1.32 2.76
N GLY A 28 -6.68 -0.40 1.83
CA GLY A 28 -5.37 0.21 1.67
C GLY A 28 -5.43 1.59 1.02
N HIS A 29 -4.26 2.14 0.79
CA HIS A 29 -4.06 3.42 0.11
C HIS A 29 -2.94 3.31 -0.90
N LEU A 30 -3.15 3.90 -2.07
CA LEU A 30 -2.17 4.02 -3.13
C LEU A 30 -1.70 5.46 -3.26
N TRP A 31 -0.40 5.68 -3.04
CA TRP A 31 0.26 6.96 -3.13
C TRP A 31 0.96 7.05 -4.48
N ARG A 32 0.47 7.91 -5.36
CA ARG A 32 0.99 8.02 -6.73
C ARG A 32 2.24 8.89 -6.76
N GLY A 33 3.30 8.36 -7.39
CA GLY A 33 4.54 9.10 -7.59
C GLY A 33 4.32 10.32 -8.49
N THR A 34 5.03 11.43 -8.23
CA THR A 34 4.98 12.59 -9.12
C THR A 34 5.61 12.28 -10.49
N ASP A 35 5.08 12.87 -11.57
CA ASP A 35 5.41 12.61 -13.00
C ASP A 35 6.89 12.75 -13.44
N ASN A 36 7.84 12.96 -12.53
CA ASN A 36 9.26 13.19 -12.80
C ASN A 36 10.02 11.92 -13.22
N GLY A 37 9.33 10.92 -13.75
CA GLY A 37 9.83 9.58 -14.05
C GLY A 37 9.59 8.63 -12.87
N CYS A 38 8.61 7.74 -13.00
CA CYS A 38 8.30 6.74 -11.98
C CYS A 38 9.53 5.81 -11.76
N CYS A 39 10.14 5.91 -10.58
CA CYS A 39 11.35 5.18 -10.18
C CYS A 39 11.06 3.68 -9.94
N GLY A 40 9.84 3.35 -9.55
CA GLY A 40 9.43 2.00 -9.23
C GLY A 40 8.20 1.99 -8.32
N GLN A 41 7.95 0.83 -7.73
CA GLN A 41 6.84 0.57 -6.83
C GLN A 41 7.35 0.12 -5.47
N VAL A 42 6.64 0.48 -4.41
CA VAL A 42 6.95 0.06 -3.03
C VAL A 42 5.68 -0.46 -2.37
N ILE A 43 5.74 -1.62 -1.74
CA ILE A 43 4.72 -2.08 -0.80
C ILE A 43 5.28 -1.89 0.60
N ILE A 44 4.56 -1.18 1.46
CA ILE A 44 4.91 -1.07 2.87
C ILE A 44 4.06 -2.08 3.64
N ASN A 45 4.72 -3.14 4.09
CA ASN A 45 4.14 -4.11 5.02
C ASN A 45 4.13 -3.52 6.44
N PRO A 46 2.96 -3.28 7.06
CA PRO A 46 2.93 -2.78 8.43
C PRO A 46 3.45 -3.83 9.41
N ALA A 47 4.05 -3.37 10.51
CA ALA A 47 4.39 -4.26 11.60
C ALA A 47 3.13 -4.88 12.22
N THR A 48 3.30 -6.03 12.88
CA THR A 48 2.23 -6.75 13.58
C THR A 48 1.35 -5.84 14.43
N GLY A 49 0.05 -5.80 14.10
CA GLY A 49 -0.96 -5.01 14.83
C GLY A 49 -0.85 -3.50 14.66
N VAL A 50 0.09 -3.01 13.85
CA VAL A 50 0.24 -1.60 13.52
C VAL A 50 -0.64 -1.25 12.34
N LEU A 51 -1.30 -0.10 12.43
CA LEU A 51 -2.19 0.41 11.39
C LEU A 51 -1.35 1.00 10.24
N ALA A 52 -1.72 0.72 8.99
CA ALA A 52 -1.05 1.18 7.79
C ALA A 52 -0.81 2.71 7.79
N ARG A 53 -1.76 3.47 8.36
CA ARG A 53 -1.67 4.93 8.49
C ARG A 53 -0.45 5.44 9.25
N TYR A 54 0.14 4.62 10.11
CA TYR A 54 1.42 4.94 10.76
C TYR A 54 2.52 5.25 9.73
N TYR A 55 2.49 4.57 8.59
CA TYR A 55 3.50 4.70 7.53
C TYR A 55 3.17 5.76 6.47
N HIS A 56 2.00 6.42 6.54
CA HIS A 56 1.55 7.36 5.49
C HIS A 56 2.54 8.50 5.22
N ARG A 57 3.20 9.03 6.25
CA ARG A 57 4.23 10.08 6.07
C ARG A 57 5.44 9.57 5.28
N TYR A 58 5.82 8.31 5.47
CA TYR A 58 6.90 7.68 4.72
C TYR A 58 6.46 7.34 3.29
N ALA A 59 5.24 6.83 3.12
CA ALA A 59 4.66 6.59 1.81
C ALA A 59 4.59 7.87 0.96
N GLN A 60 4.12 8.97 1.57
CA GLN A 60 4.12 10.29 0.93
C GLN A 60 5.53 10.75 0.56
N PHE A 61 6.51 10.59 1.46
CA PHE A 61 7.89 10.94 1.16
C PHE A 61 8.46 10.17 -0.05
N LEU A 62 8.21 8.87 -0.12
CA LEU A 62 8.62 8.02 -1.25
C LEU A 62 7.88 8.39 -2.53
N ALA A 63 6.59 8.70 -2.46
CA ALA A 63 5.82 9.16 -3.62
C ALA A 63 6.33 10.50 -4.17
N GLY A 64 6.75 11.42 -3.30
CA GLY A 64 7.45 12.65 -3.69
C GLY A 64 8.81 12.42 -4.36
N ARG A 65 9.35 11.20 -4.27
CA ARG A 65 10.58 10.76 -4.93
C ARG A 65 10.32 9.94 -6.20
N GLY A 66 9.07 9.84 -6.65
CA GLY A 66 8.71 9.15 -7.89
C GLY A 66 8.33 7.68 -7.72
N PHE A 67 8.07 7.19 -6.51
CA PHE A 67 7.57 5.83 -6.30
C PHE A 67 6.04 5.77 -6.24
N ASP A 68 5.44 4.75 -6.85
CA ASP A 68 4.05 4.38 -6.50
C ASP A 68 4.11 3.52 -5.23
N VAL A 69 3.46 3.97 -4.15
CA VAL A 69 3.57 3.31 -2.84
C VAL A 69 2.23 2.77 -2.39
N LEU A 70 2.18 1.49 -2.08
CA LEU A 70 1.02 0.81 -1.49
C LEU A 70 1.20 0.67 0.02
N THR A 71 0.21 1.11 0.77
CA THR A 71 0.04 0.80 2.20
C THR A 71 -1.28 0.08 2.38
N TYR A 72 -1.33 -0.96 3.21
CA TYR A 72 -2.57 -1.71 3.46
C TYR A 72 -2.60 -2.26 4.87
N ASP A 73 -3.79 -2.48 5.42
CA ASP A 73 -3.94 -3.20 6.69
C ASP A 73 -4.14 -4.69 6.43
N TYR A 74 -3.49 -5.56 7.21
CA TYR A 74 -3.72 -7.00 7.14
C TYR A 74 -5.15 -7.37 7.57
N ARG A 75 -5.64 -8.54 7.13
CA ARG A 75 -6.97 -9.04 7.53
C ARG A 75 -7.14 -9.00 9.05
N GLY A 76 -8.25 -8.44 9.50
CA GLY A 76 -8.56 -8.27 10.93
C GLY A 76 -8.01 -7.01 11.58
N ILE A 77 -7.22 -6.20 10.87
CA ILE A 77 -6.63 -4.95 11.36
C ILE A 77 -7.18 -3.76 10.59
N GLY A 78 -7.35 -2.62 11.27
CA GLY A 78 -7.62 -1.32 10.65
C GLY A 78 -8.75 -1.33 9.62
N ALA A 79 -8.44 -0.85 8.41
CA ALA A 79 -9.38 -0.78 7.28
C ALA A 79 -9.80 -2.16 6.74
N SER A 80 -9.08 -3.21 7.09
CA SER A 80 -9.34 -4.61 6.71
C SER A 80 -9.99 -5.41 7.84
N ARG A 81 -10.46 -4.73 8.89
CA ARG A 81 -11.10 -5.37 10.03
C ARG A 81 -12.59 -5.62 9.72
N PRO A 82 -13.07 -6.87 9.79
CA PRO A 82 -14.49 -7.17 9.64
C PRO A 82 -15.28 -6.69 10.86
N ALA A 83 -16.60 -6.60 10.71
CA ALA A 83 -17.49 -6.20 11.80
C ALA A 83 -17.40 -7.13 13.01
N ASP A 84 -17.34 -8.45 12.78
CA ASP A 84 -17.13 -9.46 13.82
C ASP A 84 -15.85 -10.25 13.58
N LEU A 85 -14.77 -9.85 14.25
CA LEU A 85 -13.48 -10.53 14.17
C LEU A 85 -13.51 -11.93 14.84
N LYS A 86 -14.39 -12.16 15.83
CA LYS A 86 -14.44 -13.45 16.54
C LYS A 86 -15.04 -14.55 15.66
N ALA A 87 -15.81 -14.17 14.65
CA ALA A 87 -16.38 -15.08 13.66
C ALA A 87 -15.40 -15.43 12.52
N CYS A 88 -14.16 -14.92 12.55
CA CYS A 88 -13.17 -15.15 11.50
C CYS A 88 -12.10 -16.17 11.93
N ASP A 89 -11.82 -17.13 11.05
CA ASP A 89 -10.74 -18.11 11.22
C ASP A 89 -9.41 -17.60 10.60
N TYR A 90 -9.03 -16.36 10.90
CA TYR A 90 -7.80 -15.77 10.35
C TYR A 90 -6.56 -16.26 11.09
N LEU A 91 -5.56 -16.71 10.32
CA LEU A 91 -4.29 -17.16 10.83
C LEU A 91 -3.18 -16.17 10.50
N TRP A 92 -2.15 -16.10 11.35
CA TRP A 92 -0.95 -15.28 11.11
C TRP A 92 -0.28 -15.57 9.76
N ARG A 93 -0.32 -16.84 9.33
CA ARG A 93 0.20 -17.29 8.04
C ARG A 93 -0.54 -16.68 6.85
N ASP A 94 -1.83 -16.38 7.00
CA ASP A 94 -2.64 -15.79 5.93
C ASP A 94 -2.13 -14.40 5.51
N TRP A 95 -1.49 -13.67 6.42
CA TRP A 95 -0.91 -12.35 6.11
C TRP A 95 0.16 -12.45 5.01
N GLY A 96 0.97 -13.52 5.02
CA GLY A 96 1.94 -13.78 3.97
C GLY A 96 1.32 -14.46 2.75
N GLU A 97 0.60 -15.56 2.97
CA GLU A 97 0.14 -16.44 1.89
C GLU A 97 -1.01 -15.85 1.05
N LYS A 98 -1.78 -14.92 1.62
CA LYS A 98 -3.01 -14.42 1.01
C LYS A 98 -3.05 -12.90 0.93
N ASP A 99 -2.71 -12.20 2.00
CA ASP A 99 -2.79 -10.73 2.04
C ASP A 99 -1.66 -10.09 1.23
N PHE A 100 -0.41 -10.47 1.52
CA PHE A 100 0.74 -9.96 0.79
C PHE A 100 0.77 -10.45 -0.67
N ASP A 101 0.36 -11.69 -0.96
CA ASP A 101 0.12 -12.16 -2.34
C ASP A 101 -0.84 -11.22 -3.10
N ALA A 102 -1.93 -10.78 -2.44
CA ALA A 102 -2.87 -9.85 -3.06
C ALA A 102 -2.28 -8.46 -3.32
N ALA A 103 -1.50 -7.93 -2.38
CA ALA A 103 -0.80 -6.66 -2.54
C ALA A 103 0.21 -6.71 -3.72
N VAL A 104 0.99 -7.79 -3.82
CA VAL A 104 1.97 -8.01 -4.89
C VAL A 104 1.28 -8.15 -6.25
N ARG A 105 0.21 -8.94 -6.34
CA ARG A 105 -0.58 -9.10 -7.58
C ARG A 105 -1.14 -7.75 -8.07
N LEU A 106 -1.74 -6.99 -7.17
CA LEU A 106 -2.32 -5.68 -7.49
C LEU A 106 -1.24 -4.72 -8.05
N MET A 107 -0.09 -4.63 -7.39
CA MET A 107 0.99 -3.75 -7.85
C MET A 107 1.60 -4.21 -9.19
N HIS A 108 1.76 -5.53 -9.40
CA HIS A 108 2.24 -6.04 -10.69
C HIS A 108 1.26 -5.77 -11.83
N GLU A 109 -0.05 -5.86 -11.59
CA GLU A 109 -1.07 -5.56 -12.61
C GLU A 109 -1.06 -4.08 -13.00
N GLU A 110 -0.89 -3.18 -12.03
CA GLU A 110 -0.81 -1.72 -12.25
C GLU A 110 0.39 -1.30 -13.13
N ARG A 111 1.58 -1.88 -12.92
CA ARG A 111 2.81 -1.49 -13.65
C ARG A 111 3.73 -2.69 -13.93
N ARG A 112 3.32 -3.58 -14.82
CA ARG A 112 4.02 -4.84 -15.18
C ARG A 112 5.52 -4.78 -15.51
N GLN A 113 6.11 -3.60 -15.76
CA GLN A 113 7.50 -3.44 -16.20
C GLN A 113 8.37 -2.62 -15.23
N ARG A 114 7.91 -2.35 -14.01
CA ARG A 114 8.65 -1.55 -13.03
C ARG A 114 9.19 -2.41 -11.88
N PRO A 115 10.35 -2.06 -11.29
CA PRO A 115 10.83 -2.72 -10.08
C PRO A 115 9.80 -2.57 -8.95
N LEU A 116 9.54 -3.66 -8.23
CA LEU A 116 8.70 -3.71 -7.04
C LEU A 116 9.59 -3.99 -5.82
N LEU A 117 9.54 -3.09 -4.84
CA LEU A 117 10.25 -3.18 -3.56
C LEU A 117 9.25 -3.45 -2.44
N VAL A 118 9.67 -4.15 -1.40
CA VAL A 118 8.81 -4.62 -0.29
C VAL A 118 9.49 -4.49 1.06
#